data_AF-A0A087TI65-F1
#
_entry.id   AF-A0A087TI65-F1
#
_cell.length_a   1.000
_cell.length_b   1.000
_cell.length_c   1.000
_cell.angle_alpha   90.00
_cell.angle_beta   90.00
_cell.angle_gamma   90.00
#
_symmetry.space_group_name_H-M   'P 1'
#
loop_
_entity.id
_entity.type
_entity.pdbx_description
1 polymer ?
#
loop_
_entity_poly.entity_id
_entity_poly.type
_entity_poly.pdbx_seq_one_letter_code
_entity_poly.pdbx_strand_id
1 'polypeptide(L)'
;MAKHFSSKVLGSRAYFNVTRRSSAHLRLNPVDEDDAGEYRCRVDFKRGRTLSRLVKLNVIVPVKRIQIKGRDNVTYSGLIGPFREGMSLSLICEAKGGFPIPVVTWRKGARILPGSVTIDEQGVVRNELRFNRLRKEDLLTVLTCQASNNNVTGPIH
;
A
#
# COMPACT_ATOMS: atom_id res chain seq x y z
N MET A 1 -14.72 -34.85 -12.86
CA MET A 1 -14.29 -33.49 -13.29
C MET A 1 -12.78 -33.47 -13.24
N ALA A 2 -12.10 -33.23 -14.37
CA ALA A 2 -10.65 -33.30 -14.44
C ALA A 2 -10.01 -32.10 -13.71
N LYS A 3 -9.06 -32.37 -12.80
CA LYS A 3 -8.23 -31.36 -12.15
C LYS A 3 -7.25 -30.81 -13.18
N HIS A 4 -7.67 -29.80 -13.96
CA HIS A 4 -6.80 -29.13 -14.93
C HIS A 4 -5.77 -28.18 -14.29
N PHE A 5 -5.72 -28.13 -12.95
CA PHE A 5 -4.80 -27.28 -12.20
C PHE A 5 -4.19 -28.08 -11.03
N SER A 6 -2.87 -28.23 -11.04
CA SER A 6 -2.08 -28.97 -10.03
C SER A 6 -0.99 -28.06 -9.46
N SER A 7 -1.40 -26.98 -8.79
CA SER A 7 -0.48 -26.24 -7.92
C SER A 7 -0.73 -26.64 -6.48
N LYS A 8 0.22 -27.33 -5.85
CA LYS A 8 0.20 -27.58 -4.40
C LYS A 8 0.24 -26.27 -3.60
N VAL A 9 0.79 -25.20 -4.19
CA VAL A 9 0.98 -23.89 -3.57
C VAL A 9 -0.33 -23.11 -3.47
N LEU A 10 -1.13 -23.07 -4.54
CA LEU A 10 -2.41 -22.34 -4.52
C LEU A 10 -3.57 -23.15 -3.91
N GLY A 11 -3.42 -24.47 -3.81
CA GLY A 11 -4.37 -25.35 -3.13
C GLY A 11 -5.80 -25.18 -3.61
N SER A 12 -6.74 -25.03 -2.67
CA SER A 12 -8.17 -24.83 -2.94
C SER A 12 -8.55 -23.40 -3.32
N ARG A 13 -7.62 -22.43 -3.22
CA ARG A 13 -7.89 -21.01 -3.55
C ARG A 13 -7.96 -20.77 -5.04
N ALA A 14 -7.33 -21.64 -5.84
CA ALA A 14 -7.30 -21.56 -7.29
C ALA A 14 -8.25 -22.59 -7.93
N TYR A 15 -9.15 -22.13 -8.79
CA TYR A 15 -9.98 -23.01 -9.60
C TYR A 15 -10.11 -22.50 -11.03
N PHE A 16 -10.11 -23.44 -11.97
CA PHE A 16 -10.28 -23.15 -13.39
C PHE A 16 -11.76 -23.20 -13.74
N ASN A 17 -12.32 -22.07 -14.14
CA ASN A 17 -13.72 -21.94 -14.47
C ASN A 17 -13.94 -21.99 -15.98
N VAL A 18 -14.73 -22.95 -16.43
CA VAL A 18 -15.06 -23.22 -17.84
C VAL A 18 -16.57 -23.17 -18.08
N THR A 19 -17.31 -22.44 -17.24
CA THR A 19 -18.79 -22.38 -17.29
C THR A 19 -19.36 -21.82 -18.59
N ARG A 20 -18.59 -21.04 -19.37
CA ARG A 20 -19.03 -20.51 -20.67
C ARG A 20 -18.29 -21.22 -21.79
N ARG A 21 -19.03 -21.67 -22.82
CA ARG A 21 -18.48 -22.35 -24.01
C ARG A 21 -17.40 -21.55 -24.75
N SER A 22 -17.29 -20.25 -24.51
CA SER A 22 -16.37 -19.32 -25.18
C SER A 22 -15.31 -18.69 -24.28
N SER A 23 -15.29 -18.94 -22.96
CA SER A 23 -14.24 -18.40 -22.10
C SER A 23 -13.89 -19.31 -20.93
N ALA A 24 -12.60 -19.53 -20.75
CA ALA A 24 -12.04 -20.24 -19.60
C ALA A 24 -11.13 -19.26 -18.83
N HIS A 25 -11.30 -19.19 -17.51
CA HIS A 25 -10.52 -18.29 -16.67
C HIS A 25 -10.05 -18.98 -15.39
N LEU A 26 -8.83 -18.65 -14.97
CA LEU A 26 -8.32 -19.00 -13.65
C LEU A 26 -8.90 -18.00 -12.64
N ARG A 27 -9.53 -18.51 -11.59
CA ARG A 27 -9.96 -17.70 -10.46
C ARG A 27 -9.13 -18.07 -9.24
N LEU A 28 -8.59 -17.06 -8.57
CA LEU A 28 -7.77 -17.16 -7.37
C LEU A 28 -8.41 -16.31 -6.28
N ASN A 29 -8.84 -16.93 -5.18
CA ASN A 29 -9.47 -16.23 -4.06
C ASN A 29 -9.37 -17.04 -2.75
N PRO A 30 -8.90 -16.45 -1.63
CA PRO A 30 -8.28 -15.12 -1.53
C PRO A 30 -6.90 -15.08 -2.22
N VAL A 31 -6.45 -13.88 -2.57
CA VAL A 31 -5.12 -13.62 -3.11
C VAL A 31 -4.16 -13.33 -1.96
N ASP A 32 -2.96 -13.90 -2.02
CA ASP A 32 -1.85 -13.69 -1.09
C ASP A 32 -0.68 -12.97 -1.79
N GLU A 33 0.24 -12.38 -1.03
CA GLU A 33 1.43 -11.71 -1.56
C GLU A 33 2.32 -12.67 -2.36
N ASP A 34 2.46 -13.91 -1.87
CA ASP A 34 3.26 -14.96 -2.51
C ASP A 34 2.64 -15.47 -3.83
N ASP A 35 1.40 -15.07 -4.15
CA ASP A 35 0.79 -15.41 -5.43
C ASP A 35 1.35 -14.55 -6.58
N ALA A 36 2.12 -13.49 -6.29
CA ALA A 36 2.74 -12.64 -7.30
C ALA A 36 3.71 -13.44 -8.18
N GLY A 37 3.61 -13.28 -9.50
CA GLY A 37 4.46 -14.01 -10.42
C GLY A 37 3.90 -14.18 -11.81
N GLU A 38 4.54 -15.02 -12.61
CA GLU A 38 4.12 -15.32 -13.97
C GLU A 38 3.24 -16.57 -14.04
N TYR A 39 2.06 -16.40 -14.62
CA TYR A 39 1.08 -17.45 -14.86
C TYR A 39 1.05 -17.77 -16.34
N ARG A 40 1.10 -19.07 -16.68
CA ARG A 40 1.04 -19.54 -18.07
C ARG A 40 -0.35 -20.05 -18.41
N CYS A 41 -1.00 -19.39 -19.37
CA CYS A 41 -2.20 -19.92 -20.01
C CYS A 41 -1.77 -20.77 -21.21
N ARG A 42 -2.15 -22.06 -21.20
CA ARG A 42 -1.86 -23.01 -22.27
C ARG A 42 -3.17 -23.56 -22.86
N VAL A 43 -3.27 -23.57 -24.18
CA VAL A 43 -4.40 -24.13 -24.92
C VAL A 43 -3.89 -25.11 -25.96
N ASP A 44 -4.28 -26.37 -25.84
CA ASP A 44 -3.93 -27.44 -26.78
C ASP A 44 -5.10 -27.70 -27.75
N PHE A 45 -4.82 -27.73 -29.05
CA PHE A 45 -5.81 -28.00 -30.10
C PHE A 45 -5.63 -29.41 -30.66
N LYS A 46 -6.73 -30.10 -30.99
CA LYS A 46 -6.66 -31.43 -31.64
C LYS A 46 -5.93 -31.39 -32.99
N ARG A 47 -6.10 -30.30 -33.74
CA ARG A 47 -5.44 -30.05 -35.02
C ARG A 47 -5.02 -28.59 -35.03
N GLY A 48 -3.75 -28.33 -34.72
CA GLY A 48 -3.21 -26.98 -34.62
C GLY A 48 -2.06 -26.90 -33.64
N ARG A 49 -1.38 -25.75 -33.62
CA ARG A 49 -0.29 -25.49 -32.67
C ARG A 49 -0.88 -25.17 -31.30
N THR A 50 -0.22 -25.65 -30.24
CA THR A 50 -0.51 -25.20 -28.87
C THR A 50 -0.27 -23.70 -28.75
N LEU A 51 -1.23 -22.99 -28.18
CA LEU A 51 -1.08 -21.58 -27.84
C LEU A 51 -0.65 -21.47 -26.38
N SER A 52 0.31 -20.59 -26.12
CA SER A 52 0.83 -20.33 -24.78
C SER A 52 0.99 -18.83 -24.58
N ARG A 53 0.48 -18.31 -23.46
CA ARG A 53 0.62 -16.90 -23.10
C ARG A 53 1.04 -16.78 -21.63
N LEU A 54 2.03 -15.94 -21.38
CA LEU A 54 2.44 -15.56 -20.03
C LEU A 54 1.63 -14.33 -19.59
N VAL A 55 1.19 -14.35 -18.33
CA VAL A 55 0.45 -13.27 -17.67
C VAL A 55 1.15 -12.99 -16.34
N LYS A 56 1.56 -11.75 -16.10
CA LYS A 56 2.17 -11.36 -14.84
C LYS A 56 1.10 -10.90 -13.86
N LEU A 57 0.96 -11.58 -12.73
CA LEU A 57 0.14 -11.16 -11.61
C LEU A 57 0.99 -10.30 -10.66
N ASN A 58 0.66 -9.02 -10.55
CA ASN A 58 1.21 -8.14 -9.53
C ASN A 58 0.23 -8.09 -8.35
N VAL A 59 0.71 -8.37 -7.15
CA VAL A 59 -0.10 -8.27 -5.93
C VAL A 59 0.22 -6.96 -5.23
N ILE A 60 -0.84 -6.28 -4.77
CA ILE A 60 -0.74 -5.05 -4.00
C ILE A 60 -1.07 -5.38 -2.56
N VAL A 61 -0.17 -5.03 -1.66
CA VAL A 61 -0.38 -5.13 -0.21
C VAL A 61 -0.70 -3.73 0.29
N PRO A 62 -1.89 -3.44 0.82
CA PRO A 62 -2.21 -2.12 1.37
C PRO A 62 -1.33 -1.76 2.58
N VAL A 63 -1.11 -0.47 2.80
CA VAL A 63 -0.42 0.02 4.00
C VAL A 63 -1.23 -0.35 5.24
N LYS A 64 -0.60 -0.94 6.26
CA LYS A 64 -1.31 -1.47 7.42
C LYS A 64 -1.41 -0.49 8.58
N ARG A 65 -0.38 0.34 8.78
CA ARG A 65 -0.24 1.20 9.97
C ARG A 65 0.52 2.48 9.66
N ILE A 66 0.04 3.58 10.20
CA ILE A 66 0.74 4.86 10.28
C ILE A 66 0.80 5.33 11.73
N GLN A 67 1.87 6.04 12.07
CA GLN A 67 2.06 6.65 13.38
C GLN A 67 2.70 8.02 13.21
N ILE A 68 2.21 9.01 13.97
CA ILE A 68 2.83 10.33 14.05
C ILE A 68 3.70 10.38 15.30
N LYS A 69 4.95 10.82 15.17
CA LYS A 69 5.94 10.86 16.24
C LYS A 69 6.68 12.19 16.30
N GLY A 70 7.14 12.57 17.48
CA GLY A 70 8.15 13.60 17.66
C GLY A 70 9.56 13.09 17.40
N ARG A 71 10.55 13.98 17.42
CA ARG A 71 11.98 13.60 17.33
C ARG A 71 12.45 12.80 18.54
N ASP A 72 11.80 13.02 19.68
CA ASP A 72 11.95 12.28 20.93
C ASP A 72 11.28 10.89 20.89
N ASN A 73 10.77 10.47 19.74
CA ASN A 73 10.07 9.20 19.52
C ASN A 73 8.75 9.08 20.32
N VAL A 74 8.25 10.18 20.88
CA VAL A 74 6.92 10.25 21.51
C VAL A 74 5.88 10.15 20.41
N THR A 75 4.95 9.19 20.54
CA THR A 75 3.85 9.02 19.59
C THR A 75 2.72 9.98 19.92
N TYR A 76 2.23 10.69 18.90
CA TYR A 76 1.15 11.66 19.03
C TYR A 76 -0.16 11.10 18.47
N SER A 77 -1.25 11.37 19.19
CA SER A 77 -2.61 11.09 18.76
C SER A 77 -3.53 12.23 19.22
N GLY A 78 -4.27 12.84 18.30
CA GLY A 78 -5.20 13.92 18.62
C GLY A 78 -4.49 15.26 18.89
N LEU A 79 -4.96 15.98 19.91
CA LEU A 79 -4.44 17.30 20.26
C LEU A 79 -3.06 17.18 20.91
N ILE A 80 -2.08 17.94 20.39
CA ILE A 80 -0.71 18.00 20.91
C ILE A 80 -0.37 19.39 21.44
N GLY A 81 0.46 19.43 22.48
CA GLY A 81 0.86 20.66 23.17
C GLY A 81 0.73 20.53 24.69
N PRO A 82 0.80 21.64 25.44
CA PRO A 82 0.91 23.02 24.96
C PRO A 82 2.30 23.37 24.39
N PHE A 83 2.32 24.22 23.36
CA PHE A 83 3.55 24.77 22.79
C PHE A 83 3.61 26.28 22.96
N ARG A 84 4.82 26.81 23.12
CA ARG A 84 5.06 28.26 23.15
C ARG A 84 5.26 28.80 21.74
N GLU A 85 4.82 30.03 21.50
CA GLU A 85 5.15 30.74 20.27
C GLU A 85 6.67 30.87 20.11
N GLY A 86 7.16 30.71 18.89
CA GLY A 86 8.59 30.69 18.56
C GLY A 86 9.28 29.35 18.76
N MET A 87 8.65 28.36 19.40
CA MET A 87 9.22 27.03 19.59
C MET A 87 9.33 26.28 18.25
N SER A 88 10.35 25.44 18.09
CA SER A 88 10.47 24.54 16.95
C SER A 88 9.75 23.21 17.23
N LEU A 89 9.09 22.67 16.22
CA LEU A 89 8.35 21.40 16.30
C LEU A 89 8.66 20.53 15.07
N SER A 90 8.98 19.27 15.31
CA SER A 90 9.15 18.24 14.27
C SER A 90 8.06 17.19 14.43
N LEU A 91 7.27 16.96 13.39
CA LEU A 91 6.29 15.88 13.32
C LEU A 91 6.71 14.89 12.24
N ILE A 92 6.92 13.64 12.62
CA ILE A 92 7.36 12.57 11.74
C ILE A 92 6.19 11.61 11.56
N CYS A 93 5.69 11.50 10.33
CA CYS A 93 4.74 10.45 10.01
C CYS A 93 5.47 9.22 9.50
N GLU A 94 5.32 8.09 10.19
CA GLU A 94 5.93 6.81 9.87
C GLU A 94 4.86 5.85 9.35
N ALA A 95 4.99 5.41 8.09
CA ALA A 95 4.14 4.39 7.49
C ALA A 95 4.90 3.07 7.38
N LYS A 96 4.31 1.98 7.88
CA LYS A 96 4.91 0.65 7.87
C LYS A 96 4.14 -0.32 6.97
N GLY A 97 4.91 -1.05 6.18
CA GLY A 97 4.42 -2.05 5.26
C GLY A 97 3.70 -1.46 4.05
N GLY A 98 3.16 -2.36 3.25
CA GLY A 98 2.56 -2.05 1.97
C GLY A 98 3.53 -2.28 0.82
N PHE A 99 3.01 -2.85 -0.26
CA PHE A 99 3.72 -3.10 -1.50
C PHE A 99 2.82 -2.72 -2.67
N PRO A 100 3.23 -1.85 -3.61
CA PRO A 100 4.50 -1.12 -3.64
C PRO A 100 4.74 -0.20 -2.43
N ILE A 101 5.95 0.34 -2.32
CA ILE A 101 6.33 1.27 -1.23
C ILE A 101 5.37 2.48 -1.25
N PRO A 102 4.77 2.87 -0.10
CA PRO A 102 3.80 3.95 -0.06
C PRO A 102 4.40 5.33 -0.19
N VAL A 103 3.60 6.25 -0.73
CA VAL A 103 3.82 7.69 -0.63
C VAL A 103 3.17 8.19 0.65
N VAL A 104 3.94 8.89 1.48
CA VAL A 104 3.49 9.49 2.74
C VAL A 104 3.48 11.00 2.61
N THR A 105 2.37 11.64 2.94
CA THR A 105 2.16 13.09 2.76
C THR A 105 1.55 13.74 3.99
N TRP A 106 1.99 14.96 4.28
CA TRP A 106 1.35 15.82 5.26
C TRP A 106 0.34 16.74 4.59
N ARG A 107 -0.82 16.91 5.21
CA ARG A 107 -1.89 17.77 4.71
C ARG A 107 -2.42 18.70 5.80
N LYS A 108 -2.76 19.93 5.39
CA LYS A 108 -3.56 20.88 6.17
C LYS A 108 -4.83 21.16 5.36
N GLY A 109 -5.91 20.46 5.67
CA GLY A 109 -7.10 20.41 4.83
C GLY A 109 -6.76 19.85 3.43
N ALA A 110 -7.11 20.60 2.37
CA ALA A 110 -6.82 20.18 1.00
C ALA A 110 -5.33 20.33 0.61
N ARG A 111 -4.58 21.20 1.30
CA ARG A 111 -3.21 21.59 0.92
C ARG A 111 -2.19 20.56 1.39
N ILE A 112 -1.34 20.09 0.48
CA ILE A 112 -0.17 19.27 0.78
C ILE A 112 0.94 20.17 1.35
N LEU A 113 1.55 19.75 2.44
CA LEU A 113 2.66 20.46 3.07
C LEU A 113 3.99 19.87 2.63
N PRO A 114 5.02 20.71 2.43
CA PRO A 114 6.37 20.22 2.15
C PRO A 114 6.95 19.54 3.39
N GLY A 115 7.48 18.33 3.21
CA GLY A 115 8.15 17.58 4.26
C GLY A 115 9.33 16.81 3.68
N SER A 116 10.19 16.30 4.57
CA SER A 116 11.38 15.55 4.19
C SER A 116 11.08 14.05 4.26
N VAL A 117 11.09 13.39 3.10
CA VAL A 117 10.78 11.94 3.01
C VAL A 117 12.06 11.12 3.08
N THR A 118 12.07 10.09 3.93
CA THR A 118 13.12 9.07 4.00
C THR A 118 12.50 7.68 3.98
N ILE A 119 13.26 6.72 3.45
CA ILE A 119 12.85 5.31 3.35
C ILE A 119 14.00 4.48 3.90
N ASP A 120 13.73 3.58 4.85
CA ASP A 120 14.74 2.66 5.36
C ASP A 120 14.77 1.33 4.58
N GLU A 121 15.76 0.49 4.87
CA GLU A 121 15.98 -0.80 4.20
C GLU A 121 14.80 -1.77 4.38
N GLN A 122 14.00 -1.59 5.43
CA GLN A 122 12.80 -2.38 5.70
C GLN A 122 11.55 -1.82 4.99
N GLY A 123 11.72 -0.79 4.15
CA GLY A 123 10.63 -0.16 3.40
C GLY A 123 9.71 0.71 4.26
N VAL A 124 10.14 1.10 5.47
CA VAL A 124 9.38 2.04 6.30
C VAL A 124 9.62 3.44 5.76
N VAL A 125 8.52 4.13 5.47
CA VAL A 125 8.54 5.48 4.90
C VAL A 125 8.27 6.50 6.00
N ARG A 126 9.15 7.48 6.14
CA ARG A 126 9.01 8.58 7.10
C ARG A 126 8.91 9.90 6.38
N ASN A 127 7.95 10.74 6.74
CA ASN A 127 7.85 12.11 6.25
C ASN A 127 7.91 13.08 7.45
N GLU A 128 9.00 13.84 7.56
CA GLU A 128 9.18 14.86 8.60
C GLU A 128 8.66 16.21 8.14
N LEU A 129 7.63 16.72 8.83
CA LEU A 129 7.16 18.09 8.74
C LEU A 129 7.80 18.92 9.87
N ARG A 130 8.49 20.00 9.50
CA ARG A 130 9.24 20.82 10.45
C ARG A 130 8.69 22.24 10.52
N PHE A 131 8.30 22.67 11.72
CA PHE A 131 7.98 24.04 12.07
C PHE A 131 9.22 24.66 12.73
N ASN A 132 9.87 25.61 12.06
CA ASN A 132 11.06 26.26 12.61
C ASN A 132 10.70 27.18 13.79
N ARG A 133 9.54 27.86 13.70
CA ARG A 133 8.97 28.71 14.73
C ARG A 133 7.46 28.61 14.65
N LEU A 134 6.84 28.04 15.68
CA LEU A 134 5.40 28.01 15.84
C LEU A 134 4.87 29.43 16.01
N ARG A 135 3.73 29.71 15.38
CA ARG A 135 3.07 31.00 15.42
C ARG A 135 1.67 30.84 15.99
N LYS A 136 1.04 31.95 16.41
CA LYS A 136 -0.36 31.93 16.84
C LYS A 136 -1.32 31.33 15.79
N GLU A 137 -1.01 31.46 14.50
CA GLU A 137 -1.77 30.88 13.38
C GLU A 137 -1.70 29.34 13.28
N ASP A 138 -0.74 28.70 13.95
CA ASP A 138 -0.62 27.25 14.02
C ASP A 138 -1.54 26.64 15.10
N LEU A 139 -2.10 27.47 15.99
CA LEU A 139 -3.01 27.04 17.05
C LEU A 139 -4.23 26.33 16.46
N LEU A 140 -4.54 25.14 17.01
CA LEU A 140 -5.66 24.29 16.58
C LEU A 140 -5.63 23.94 15.08
N THR A 141 -4.47 24.06 14.43
CA THR A 141 -4.30 23.57 13.06
C THR A 141 -4.42 22.05 13.03
N VAL A 142 -5.38 21.54 12.25
CA VAL A 142 -5.50 20.11 11.99
C VAL A 142 -4.54 19.71 10.90
N LEU A 143 -3.61 18.82 11.25
CA LEU A 143 -2.68 18.19 10.34
C LEU A 143 -3.08 16.73 10.15
N THR A 144 -3.11 16.28 8.91
CA THR A 144 -3.40 14.89 8.56
C THR A 144 -2.18 14.32 7.87
N CYS A 145 -1.66 13.22 8.40
CA CYS A 145 -0.74 12.41 7.63
C CYS A 145 -1.54 11.41 6.80
N GLN A 146 -1.21 11.27 5.52
CA GLN A 146 -1.86 10.34 4.61
C GLN A 146 -0.81 9.44 3.95
N ALA A 147 -1.03 8.12 4.00
CA ALA A 147 -0.22 7.14 3.29
C ALA A 147 -1.04 6.40 2.21
N SER A 148 -0.48 6.28 1.01
CA SER A 148 -1.10 5.53 -0.10
C SER A 148 -0.05 4.85 -0.96
N ASN A 149 -0.32 3.62 -1.39
CA ASN A 149 0.54 2.90 -2.32
C ASN A 149 -0.17 2.38 -3.57
N ASN A 150 -1.47 2.67 -3.72
CA ASN A 150 -2.24 2.22 -4.88
C ASN A 150 -3.53 3.06 -5.06
N ASN A 151 -4.22 2.85 -6.18
CA ASN A 151 -5.47 3.53 -6.53
C ASN A 151 -6.73 2.64 -6.36
N VAL A 152 -6.59 1.45 -5.77
CA VAL A 152 -7.66 0.46 -5.57
C VAL A 152 -8.26 0.57 -4.18
N THR A 153 -7.42 0.69 -3.15
CA THR A 153 -7.81 0.93 -1.77
C THR A 153 -7.66 2.40 -1.43
N GLY A 154 -8.55 2.94 -0.60
CA GLY A 154 -8.43 4.30 -0.09
C GLY A 154 -7.14 4.51 0.72
N PRO A 155 -6.62 5.75 0.78
CA PRO A 155 -5.46 6.06 1.60
C PRO A 155 -5.78 5.93 3.10
N ILE A 156 -4.78 5.60 3.90
CA ILE A 156 -4.90 5.57 5.37
C ILE A 156 -4.42 6.91 5.97
N HIS A 157 -5.08 7.35 7.04
CA HIS A 157 -4.81 8.61 7.75
C HIS A 157 -5.07 8.50 9.25
#